data_AF-A0A8H4M309-F1
#
_entry.id   AF-A0A8H4M309-F1
#
_cell.length_a   1.000
_cell.length_b   1.000
_cell.length_c   1.000
_cell.angle_alpha   90.00
_cell.angle_beta   90.00
_cell.angle_gamma   90.00
#
_symmetry.space_group_name_H-M   'P 1'
#
loop_
_entity.id
_entity.type
_entity.pdbx_description
1 polymer ?
#
loop_
_entity_poly.entity_id
_entity_poly.type
_entity_poly.pdbx_seq_one_letter_code
_entity_poly.pdbx_strand_id
1 'polypeptide(L)' 'MGVPFEALIPYGIIIAMFGVTGAGLTAAKYFGNEGKKARWNKDLWDRQSAWPTACNACNVSPCLPSRGPGN' A
#
# COMPACT_ATOMS: atom_id res chain seq x y z
N MET A 1 16.22 34.29 27.02
CA MET A 1 16.87 34.38 25.69
C MET A 1 15.88 33.82 24.68
N GLY A 2 15.42 34.62 23.71
CA GLY A 2 14.40 34.22 22.75
C GLY A 2 14.87 33.06 21.86
N VAL A 3 13.95 32.19 21.45
CA VAL A 3 14.24 31.03 20.60
C VAL A 3 14.89 31.50 19.28
N PRO A 4 16.05 30.95 18.87
CA PRO A 4 16.70 31.34 17.63
C PRO A 4 15.93 30.74 16.44
N PHE A 5 15.02 31.53 15.88
CA PHE A 5 14.17 31.14 14.75
C PHE A 5 14.96 30.77 13.48
N GLU A 6 16.14 31.36 13.28
CA GLU A 6 17.07 31.00 12.21
C GLU A 6 17.49 29.52 12.27
N ALA A 7 17.61 28.95 13.47
CA ALA A 7 17.88 27.53 13.63
C ALA A 7 16.65 26.64 13.34
N LEU A 8 15.44 27.20 13.34
CA LEU A 8 14.20 26.48 13.10
C LEU A 8 13.77 26.48 11.62
N ILE A 9 14.20 27.46 10.83
CA ILE A 9 13.96 27.50 9.38
C ILE A 9 14.39 26.21 8.67
N PRO A 10 15.62 25.67 8.87
CA PRO A 10 16.01 24.43 8.19
C PRO A 10 15.13 23.25 8.59
N TYR A 11 14.77 23.13 9.87
CA TYR A 11 13.86 22.07 10.32
C TYR A 11 12.44 22.24 9.79
N GLY A 12 11.96 23.48 9.66
CA GLY A 12 10.66 23.78 9.06
C GLY A 12 10.59 23.35 7.59
N ILE A 13 11.65 23.59 6.82
CA ILE A 13 11.74 23.14 5.42
C ILE A 13 11.72 21.62 5.34
N ILE A 14 12.50 20.94 6.19
CA ILE A 14 12.54 19.48 6.25
C ILE A 14 11.15 18.91 6.53
N ILE A 15 10.48 19.41 7.57
CA ILE A 15 9.13 18.97 7.95
C ILE A 15 8.13 19.24 6.82
N ALA A 16 8.21 20.40 6.18
CA ALA A 16 7.34 20.75 5.07
C ALA A 16 7.53 19.81 3.88
N MET A 17 8.77 19.54 3.47
CA MET A 17 9.06 18.64 2.35
C MET A 17 8.60 17.21 2.65
N PHE A 18 8.92 16.67 3.83
CA PHE A 18 8.44 15.36 4.23
C PHE A 18 6.91 15.29 4.35
N GLY A 19 6.27 16.36 4.82
CA GLY A 19 4.82 16.49 4.88
C GLY A 19 4.19 16.47 3.49
N VAL A 20 4.71 17.27 2.55
CA VAL A 20 4.22 17.32 1.15
C VAL A 20 4.41 15.96 0.47
N THR A 21 5.57 15.32 0.63
CA THR A 21 5.81 13.99 0.05
C THR A 21 4.89 12.93 0.67
N GLY A 22 4.70 12.93 1.98
CA GLY A 22 3.82 11.98 2.67
C GLY A 22 2.34 12.12 2.27
N ALA A 23 1.85 13.35 2.20
CA ALA A 23 0.50 13.65 1.72
C ALA A 23 0.34 13.31 0.23
N GLY A 24 1.33 13.65 -0.60
CA GLY A 24 1.35 13.34 -2.03
C GLY A 24 1.28 11.84 -2.31
N LEU A 25 2.06 11.03 -1.59
CA LEU A 25 2.04 9.57 -1.74
C LEU A 25 0.70 8.96 -1.29
N THR A 26 0.10 9.53 -0.25
CA THR A 26 -1.21 9.08 0.25
C THR A 26 -2.31 9.40 -0.75
N ALA A 27 -2.31 10.60 -1.32
CA ALA A 27 -3.25 11.01 -2.36
C ALA A 27 -3.09 10.14 -3.62
N ALA A 28 -1.86 9.92 -4.10
CA ALA A 28 -1.60 9.09 -5.27
C ALA A 28 -2.15 7.65 -5.10
N LYS A 29 -1.95 7.05 -3.91
CA LYS A 29 -2.50 5.73 -3.59
C LYS A 29 -4.02 5.73 -3.48
N TYR A 30 -4.61 6.82 -3.00
CA TYR A 30 -6.06 6.96 -2.91
C TYR A 30 -6.70 7.01 -4.31
N PHE A 31 -6.11 7.77 -5.24
CA PHE A 31 -6.59 7.83 -6.62
C PHE A 31 -6.41 6.50 -7.36
N GLY A 32 -5.29 5.81 -7.17
CA GLY A 32 -5.03 4.49 -7.77
C GLY A 32 -5.94 3.37 -7.25
N ASN A 33 -6.58 3.56 -6.11
CA ASN A 33 -7.47 2.60 -5.48
C ASN A 33 -8.95 3.01 -5.55
N GLU A 34 -9.32 3.84 -6.52
CA GLU A 34 -10.72 4.26 -6.76
C GLU A 34 -11.35 4.93 -5.53
N GLY A 35 -10.53 5.59 -4.71
CA GLY A 35 -10.94 6.22 -3.46
C GLY A 35 -11.04 5.27 -2.26
N LYS A 36 -10.57 4.02 -2.37
CA LYS A 36 -10.45 3.11 -1.23
C LYS A 36 -9.07 3.21 -0.60
N LYS A 37 -9.03 3.13 0.73
CA LYS A 37 -7.77 3.03 1.49
C LYS A 37 -6.92 1.87 0.97
N ALA A 38 -5.63 2.13 0.74
CA ALA A 38 -4.68 1.08 0.42
C ALA A 38 -4.53 0.10 1.60
N ARG A 39 -4.74 -1.19 1.34
CA ARG A 39 -4.47 -2.25 2.31
C ARG A 39 -2.97 -2.51 2.39
N TRP A 40 -2.43 -2.37 3.58
CA TRP A 40 -1.06 -2.71 3.94
C TRP A 40 -1.03 -4.11 4.55
N ASN A 41 0.03 -4.88 4.26
CA ASN A 41 0.17 -6.29 4.64
C ASN A 41 -0.85 -7.26 4.01
N LYS A 42 -0.84 -7.38 2.67
CA LYS A 42 -1.65 -8.38 1.96
C LYS A 42 -1.07 -9.79 2.14
N ASP A 43 -1.80 -10.63 2.87
CA ASP A 43 -1.52 -12.05 3.05
C ASP A 43 -1.75 -12.85 1.76
N LEU A 44 -1.31 -14.12 1.73
CA LEU A 44 -1.44 -14.98 0.54
C LEU A 44 -2.90 -15.13 0.10
N TRP A 45 -3.82 -15.20 1.06
CA TRP A 45 -5.24 -15.35 0.79
C TRP A 45 -5.86 -14.06 0.21
N ASP A 46 -5.46 -12.88 0.70
CA ASP A 46 -5.86 -11.59 0.12
C ASP A 46 -5.43 -11.44 -1.34
N ARG A 47 -4.21 -11.88 -1.65
CA ARG A 47 -3.70 -11.88 -3.02
C ARG A 47 -4.48 -12.85 -3.91
N GLN A 48 -4.82 -14.04 -3.42
CA GLN A 48 -5.67 -15.02 -4.12
C GLN A 48 -7.09 -14.47 -4.36
N SER A 49 -7.67 -13.78 -3.37
CA SER A 49 -9.03 -13.24 -3.44
C SER A 49 -9.18 -11.99 -4.32
N ALA A 50 -8.06 -11.30 -4.62
CA ALA A 50 -8.02 -10.15 -5.52
C ALA A 50 -7.82 -10.55 -7.00
N TRP A 51 -7.63 -11.83 -7.30
CA TRP A 51 -7.71 -12.31 -8.68
C TRP A 51 -9.18 -12.23 -9.13
N PRO A 52 -9.45 -11.86 -10.39
CA PRO A 52 -10.72 -12.26 -10.96
C PRO A 52 -10.76 -13.79 -10.84
N THR A 53 -11.71 -14.31 -10.08
CA THR A 53 -12.23 -15.66 -10.28
C THR A 53 -12.84 -15.72 -11.67
N ALA A 54 -12.00 -15.66 -12.69
CA ALA A 54 -12.22 -16.33 -13.93
C ALA A 54 -11.28 -17.54 -13.87
N CYS A 55 -11.88 -18.71 -14.03
CA CYS A 55 -11.27 -20.01 -14.15
C CYS A 55 -10.29 -20.12 -15.35
N ASN A 56 -9.30 -19.23 -15.49
CA ASN A 56 -8.41 -19.16 -16.65
C ASN A 56 -6.91 -19.09 -16.30
N ALA A 57 -6.52 -19.07 -15.02
CA ALA A 57 -5.12 -19.27 -14.63
C ALA A 57 -4.71 -20.76 -14.61
N CYS A 58 -5.64 -21.70 -14.79
CA CYS A 58 -5.32 -23.13 -14.88
C CYS A 58 -4.54 -23.53 -16.14
N ASN A 59 -4.13 -22.60 -17.00
CA ASN A 59 -3.41 -22.91 -18.25
C ASN A 59 -1.92 -22.48 -18.27
N VAL A 60 -1.37 -21.98 -17.15
CA VAL A 60 0.09 -21.74 -17.01
C VAL A 60 0.56 -22.03 -15.58
N SER A 61 0.54 -23.32 -15.21
CA SER A 61 1.37 -23.97 -14.18
C SER A 61 1.16 -23.64 -12.67
N PRO A 62 1.59 -24.54 -11.74
CA PRO A 62 0.80 -24.92 -10.57
C PRO A 62 1.33 -24.35 -9.24
N CYS A 63 0.44 -23.77 -8.46
CA CYS A 63 0.59 -23.70 -7.00
C CYS A 63 -0.66 -24.30 -6.38
N LEU A 64 -0.64 -25.63 -6.22
CA LEU A 64 -1.53 -26.34 -5.31
C LEU A 64 -1.28 -25.89 -3.86
N PRO A 65 -2.32 -25.86 -3.03
CA PRO A 65 -2.33 -26.79 -1.91
C PRO A 65 -3.34 -27.89 -2.23
N SER A 66 -2.81 -29.06 -2.55
CA SER A 66 -3.54 -30.32 -2.53
C SER A 66 -4.08 -30.51 -1.13
N ARG A 67 -5.40 -30.46 -0.97
CA ARG A 67 -6.23 -31.34 -0.13
C ARG A 67 -7.65 -30.81 -0.13
N GLY A 68 -8.49 -31.40 -0.98
CA GLY A 68 -9.94 -31.27 -0.85
C GLY A 68 -10.45 -31.98 0.41
N PRO A 69 -11.72 -31.73 0.80
CA PRO A 69 -12.35 -32.45 1.90
C PRO A 69 -12.76 -33.85 1.42
N GLY A 70 -12.27 -34.87 2.10
CA GLY A 70 -12.51 -36.28 1.76
C GLY A 70 -12.03 -37.23 2.86
N ASN A 71 -12.50 -37.02 4.09
CA ASN A 71 -13.08 -38.03 5.01
C ASN A 71 -13.70 -37.27 6.19
#